data_AF-A0AAX3DSK0-F1
#
_entry.id   AF-A0AAX3DSK0-F1
#
_cell.length_a   1.000
_cell.length_b   1.000
_cell.length_c   1.000
_cell.angle_alpha   90.00
_cell.angle_beta   90.00
_cell.angle_gamma   90.00
#
_symmetry.space_group_name_H-M   'P 1'
#
loop_
_entity.id
_entity.type
_entity.pdbx_description
1 polymer ?
#
loop_
_entity_poly.entity_id
_entity_poly.type
_entity_poly.pdbx_seq_one_letter_code
_entity_poly.pdbx_strand_id
1 'polypeptide(L)'
;MTVAPVLVILSAATALGLYLGLLYLRGDRKQGLVALHMLLGFGGLETLVMLLHGTPDGAATTDSVSFGKIAAGLFAVSAFSGFIAALARRSPVGANVLLGTHVTVGLAGFALLLAWVSGT
;
A
#
# COMPACT_ATOMS: atom_id res chain seq x y z
N MET A 1 -1.48 11.90 -15.92
CA MET A 1 -2.05 10.58 -15.57
C MET A 1 -3.31 10.82 -14.74
N THR A 2 -4.39 10.06 -14.89
CA THR A 2 -5.58 10.24 -14.03
C THR A 2 -5.42 9.51 -12.71
N VAL A 3 -6.23 9.86 -11.70
CA VAL A 3 -6.20 9.21 -10.37
C VAL A 3 -6.83 7.81 -10.37
N ALA A 4 -7.62 7.50 -11.40
CA ALA A 4 -8.39 6.25 -11.47
C ALA A 4 -7.54 4.97 -11.42
N PRO A 5 -6.42 4.82 -12.15
CA PRO A 5 -5.58 3.62 -12.06
C PRO A 5 -5.01 3.40 -10.65
N VAL A 6 -4.58 4.49 -10.00
CA VAL A 6 -4.07 4.46 -8.62
C VAL A 6 -5.13 3.95 -7.66
N LEU A 7 -6.35 4.50 -7.74
CA LEU A 7 -7.47 4.08 -6.90
C LEU A 7 -7.83 2.61 -7.12
N VAL A 8 -7.93 2.16 -8.37
CA VAL A 8 -8.31 0.78 -8.69
C VAL A 8 -7.27 -0.20 -8.13
N ILE A 9 -5.99 0.04 -8.41
CA ILE A 9 -4.91 -0.88 -8.02
C ILE A 9 -4.75 -0.90 -6.48
N LEU A 10 -4.68 0.26 -5.82
CA LEU A 10 -4.49 0.32 -4.37
C LEU A 10 -5.74 -0.13 -3.60
N SER A 11 -6.95 0.09 -4.11
CA SER A 11 -8.16 -0.49 -3.51
C SER A 11 -8.19 -2.01 -3.63
N ALA A 12 -7.82 -2.54 -4.80
CA ALA A 12 -7.70 -3.99 -4.99
C ALA A 12 -6.61 -4.59 -4.09
N ALA A 13 -5.46 -3.93 -3.95
CA ALA A 13 -4.38 -4.33 -3.06
C ALA A 13 -4.85 -4.37 -1.59
N THR A 14 -5.51 -3.30 -1.12
CA THR A 14 -6.07 -3.20 0.24
C THR A 14 -7.12 -4.27 0.50
N ALA A 15 -8.08 -4.45 -0.41
CA ALA A 15 -9.12 -5.47 -0.28
C ALA A 15 -8.53 -6.89 -0.23
N LEU A 16 -7.56 -7.18 -1.10
CA LEU A 16 -6.85 -8.46 -1.09
C LEU A 16 -6.03 -8.64 0.18
N GLY A 17 -5.39 -7.60 0.70
CA GLY A 17 -4.63 -7.63 1.95
C GLY A 17 -5.52 -7.92 3.17
N LEU A 18 -6.70 -7.31 3.23
CA LEU A 18 -7.71 -7.61 4.26
C LEU A 18 -8.18 -9.06 4.17
N TYR A 19 -8.48 -9.54 2.96
CA TYR A 19 -8.86 -10.94 2.73
C TYR A 19 -7.75 -11.91 3.15
N LEU A 20 -6.49 -11.63 2.81
CA LEU A 20 -5.33 -12.40 3.25
C LEU A 20 -5.17 -12.38 4.77
N GLY A 21 -5.44 -11.25 5.42
CA GLY A 21 -5.48 -11.12 6.88
C GLY A 21 -6.51 -12.06 7.51
N LEU A 22 -7.71 -12.14 6.92
CA LEU A 22 -8.75 -13.09 7.36
C LEU A 22 -8.31 -14.55 7.18
N LEU A 23 -7.68 -14.89 6.05
CA LEU A 23 -7.13 -16.23 5.83
C LEU A 23 -6.01 -16.56 6.84
N TYR A 24 -5.14 -15.60 7.11
CA TYR A 24 -4.09 -15.74 8.11
C TYR A 24 -4.66 -16.06 9.50
N LEU A 25 -5.73 -15.37 9.93
CA LEU A 25 -6.41 -15.65 11.19
C LEU A 25 -7.07 -17.05 11.22
N ARG A 26 -7.43 -17.59 10.06
CA ARG A 26 -7.93 -18.96 9.90
C ARG A 26 -6.82 -20.00 9.79
N GLY A 27 -5.55 -19.59 9.83
CA GLY A 27 -4.40 -20.48 9.61
C GLY A 27 -4.22 -20.95 8.17
N ASP A 28 -4.93 -20.35 7.20
CA ASP A 28 -4.79 -20.68 5.78
C ASP A 28 -3.82 -19.70 5.10
N ARG A 29 -2.91 -20.23 4.28
CA ARG A 29 -1.94 -19.42 3.52
C ARG A 29 -2.02 -19.76 2.04
N LYS A 30 -2.40 -18.78 1.24
CA LYS A 30 -2.43 -18.86 -0.22
C LYS A 30 -1.27 -18.07 -0.82
N GLN A 31 -0.13 -18.72 -1.04
CA GLN A 31 1.10 -18.06 -1.51
C GLN A 31 0.90 -17.28 -2.82
N GLY A 32 0.12 -17.82 -3.77
CA GLY A 32 -0.17 -17.11 -5.02
C GLY A 32 -0.92 -15.79 -4.81
N LEU A 33 -1.84 -15.73 -3.84
CA LEU A 33 -2.54 -14.49 -3.49
C LEU A 33 -1.65 -13.50 -2.76
N VAL A 34 -0.70 -13.97 -1.95
CA VAL A 34 0.33 -13.11 -1.32
C VAL A 34 1.21 -12.47 -2.40
N ALA A 35 1.63 -13.25 -3.40
CA ALA A 35 2.42 -12.72 -4.52
C ALA A 35 1.61 -11.67 -5.33
N LEU A 36 0.34 -11.95 -5.61
CA LEU A 36 -0.55 -10.99 -6.26
C LEU A 36 -0.72 -9.70 -5.43
N HIS A 37 -0.89 -9.82 -4.11
CA HIS A 37 -0.98 -8.67 -3.21
C HIS A 37 0.30 -7.83 -3.22
N MET A 38 1.48 -8.47 -3.23
CA MET A 38 2.75 -7.76 -3.37
C MET A 38 2.85 -7.05 -4.72
N LEU A 39 2.47 -7.70 -5.82
CA LEU A 39 2.49 -7.11 -7.15
C LEU A 39 1.56 -5.88 -7.24
N LEU A 40 0.34 -6.00 -6.73
CA LEU A 40 -0.62 -4.89 -6.69
C LEU A 40 -0.15 -3.77 -5.75
N GLY A 41 0.44 -4.11 -4.60
CA GLY A 41 0.97 -3.14 -3.64
C GLY A 41 2.11 -2.31 -4.22
N PHE A 42 3.15 -2.96 -4.76
CA PHE A 42 4.29 -2.26 -5.38
C PHE A 42 3.89 -1.53 -6.67
N GLY A 43 3.10 -2.14 -7.54
CA GLY A 43 2.61 -1.48 -8.76
C GLY A 43 1.71 -0.28 -8.43
N GLY A 44 0.84 -0.41 -7.42
CA GLY A 44 0.01 0.70 -6.94
C GLY A 44 0.84 1.84 -6.36
N LEU A 45 1.88 1.52 -5.57
CA LEU A 45 2.81 2.52 -5.05
C LEU A 45 3.59 3.23 -6.16
N GLU A 46 4.11 2.48 -7.14
CA GLU A 46 4.81 3.05 -8.30
C GLU A 46 3.89 4.02 -9.07
N THR A 47 2.66 3.60 -9.38
CA THR A 47 1.69 4.47 -10.08
C THR A 47 1.33 5.72 -9.28
N LEU A 48 1.20 5.62 -7.95
CA LEU A 48 0.97 6.77 -7.08
C LEU A 48 2.18 7.73 -7.09
N VAL A 49 3.40 7.19 -7.02
CA VAL A 49 4.63 8.00 -7.09
C VAL A 49 4.76 8.70 -8.44
N MET A 50 4.44 8.03 -9.55
CA MET A 50 4.40 8.65 -10.87
C MET A 50 3.35 9.76 -10.96
N LEU A 51 2.16 9.52 -10.41
CA LEU A 51 1.09 10.54 -10.36
C LEU A 51 1.54 11.79 -9.57
N LEU A 52 2.19 11.60 -8.43
CA LEU A 52 2.65 12.68 -7.55
C LEU A 52 3.84 13.48 -8.11
N HIS A 53 4.68 12.87 -8.94
CA HIS A 53 5.79 13.56 -9.60
C HIS A 53 5.37 14.39 -10.82
N GLY A 54 4.12 14.22 -11.29
CA GLY A 54 3.60 14.90 -12.47
C GLY A 54 4.10 14.28 -13.78
N THR A 55 3.42 14.62 -14.88
CA THR A 55 3.87 14.31 -16.24
C THR A 55 4.96 15.29 -16.71
N PRO A 56 5.75 14.99 -17.77
CA PRO A 56 6.90 15.80 -18.21
C PRO A 56 6.61 17.27 -18.55
N ASP A 57 5.34 17.61 -18.72
CA ASP A 57 4.77 18.94 -18.93
C ASP A 57 4.66 19.79 -17.65
N GLY A 58 5.09 19.28 -16.50
CA GLY A 58 5.41 20.12 -15.32
C GLY A 58 4.20 20.59 -14.52
N ALA A 59 3.00 20.08 -14.79
CA ALA A 59 1.81 20.30 -13.97
C ALA A 59 1.90 19.50 -12.65
N ALA A 60 2.84 19.85 -11.79
CA ALA A 60 2.93 19.31 -10.44
C ALA A 60 1.94 20.07 -9.53
N THR A 61 1.14 19.34 -8.76
CA THR A 61 0.33 19.93 -7.68
C THR A 61 1.27 20.59 -6.67
N THR A 62 1.23 21.91 -6.60
CA THR A 62 2.19 22.81 -5.93
C THR A 62 2.16 22.80 -4.39
N ASP A 63 1.52 21.82 -3.75
CA ASP A 63 1.49 21.74 -2.29
C ASP A 63 2.67 20.95 -1.72
N SER A 64 3.46 21.65 -0.90
CA SER A 64 4.69 21.16 -0.27
C SER A 64 4.45 20.00 0.70
N VAL A 65 3.24 19.82 1.22
CA VAL A 65 2.80 18.64 1.99
C VAL A 65 1.34 18.32 1.68
N SER A 66 1.08 17.47 0.68
CA SER A 66 -0.28 16.95 0.41
C SER A 66 -0.49 15.57 1.06
N PHE A 67 -1.73 15.25 1.42
CA PHE A 67 -2.09 13.91 1.90
C PHE A 67 -1.66 12.79 0.96
N GLY A 68 -1.57 13.05 -0.35
CA GLY A 68 -1.05 12.09 -1.34
C GLY A 68 0.43 11.72 -1.10
N LYS A 69 1.30 12.70 -0.80
CA LYS A 69 2.71 12.45 -0.47
C LYS A 69 2.87 11.63 0.81
N ILE A 70 2.07 11.96 1.84
CA ILE A 70 2.05 11.21 3.10
C ILE A 70 1.56 9.78 2.86
N ALA A 71 0.47 9.60 2.09
CA ALA A 71 -0.05 8.30 1.72
C ALA A 71 1.00 7.44 1.00
N ALA A 72 1.74 8.01 0.04
CA ALA A 72 2.82 7.31 -0.65
C ALA A 72 3.92 6.85 0.31
N GLY A 73 4.33 7.71 1.26
CA GLY A 73 5.28 7.35 2.30
C GLY A 73 4.80 6.20 3.19
N LEU A 74 3.54 6.24 3.63
CA LEU A 74 2.95 5.15 4.42
C LEU A 74 2.85 3.85 3.61
N PHE A 75 2.42 3.92 2.35
CA PHE A 75 2.42 2.74 1.48
C PHE A 75 3.81 2.16 1.27
N ALA A 76 4.86 2.99 1.16
CA ALA A 76 6.24 2.50 1.10
C ALA A 76 6.63 1.75 2.38
N VAL A 77 6.38 2.32 3.56
CA VAL A 77 6.66 1.66 4.85
C VAL A 77 5.86 0.35 4.99
N SER A 78 4.59 0.35 4.58
CA SER A 78 3.75 -0.86 4.56
C SER A 78 4.31 -1.90 3.59
N ALA A 79 4.61 -1.55 2.34
CA ALA A 79 5.12 -2.47 1.34
C ALA A 79 6.44 -3.13 1.78
N PHE A 80 7.38 -2.35 2.31
CA PHE A 80 8.66 -2.90 2.77
C PHE A 80 8.52 -3.70 4.06
N SER A 81 7.69 -3.31 5.01
CA SER A 81 7.45 -4.15 6.20
C SER A 81 6.85 -5.51 5.85
N GLY A 82 5.90 -5.57 4.90
CA GLY A 82 5.34 -6.81 4.36
C GLY A 82 6.36 -7.64 3.57
N PHE A 83 7.15 -6.99 2.72
CA PHE A 83 8.20 -7.66 1.95
C PHE A 83 9.29 -8.28 2.85
N ILE A 84 9.77 -7.52 3.84
CA ILE A 84 10.75 -8.04 4.80
C ILE A 84 10.10 -9.14 5.66
N ALA A 85 8.81 -9.05 5.99
CA ALA A 85 8.06 -10.13 6.67
C ALA A 85 8.07 -11.44 5.88
N ALA A 86 7.99 -11.37 4.55
CA ALA A 86 8.02 -12.54 3.67
C ALA A 86 9.41 -13.19 3.56
N LEU A 87 10.49 -12.41 3.64
CA LEU A 87 11.86 -12.90 3.37
C LEU A 87 12.61 -13.39 4.62
N ALA A 88 12.41 -12.76 5.77
CA ALA A 88 13.22 -13.04 6.96
C ALA A 88 12.62 -14.16 7.83
N ARG A 89 13.48 -15.06 8.33
CA ARG A 89 13.12 -15.98 9.41
C ARG A 89 12.87 -15.17 10.69
N ARG A 90 11.71 -15.34 11.30
CA ARG A 90 11.32 -14.60 12.52
C ARG A 90 10.68 -15.49 13.56
N SER A 91 10.82 -15.05 14.81
CA SER A 91 9.99 -15.57 15.90
C SER A 91 8.51 -15.26 15.63
N PRO A 92 7.58 -16.05 16.20
CA PRO A 92 6.14 -15.79 16.05
C PRO A 92 5.75 -14.37 16.48
N VAL A 93 6.34 -13.86 17.56
CA VAL A 93 6.10 -12.49 18.05
C VAL A 93 6.56 -11.45 17.02
N GLY A 94 7.78 -11.59 16.49
CA GLY A 94 8.31 -10.66 15.48
C GLY A 94 7.52 -10.66 14.17
N ALA A 95 7.02 -11.83 13.76
CA ALA A 95 6.14 -11.94 12.60
C ALA A 95 4.81 -11.21 12.82
N ASN A 96 4.21 -11.34 14.01
CA ASN A 96 2.95 -10.69 14.35
C ASN A 96 3.09 -9.17 14.47
N VAL A 97 4.18 -8.69 15.05
CA VAL A 97 4.48 -7.25 15.13
C VAL A 97 4.57 -6.66 13.72
N LEU A 98 5.33 -7.28 12.82
CA LEU A 98 5.46 -6.77 11.46
C LEU A 98 4.18 -6.86 10.66
N LEU A 99 3.40 -7.93 10.83
CA LEU A 99 2.10 -8.02 10.20
C LEU A 99 1.16 -6.91 10.70
N GLY A 100 1.14 -6.66 12.01
CA GLY A 100 0.40 -5.57 12.62
C GLY A 100 0.82 -4.21 12.08
N THR A 101 2.12 -3.95 11.99
CA THR A 101 2.67 -2.71 11.39
C THR A 101 2.28 -2.59 9.92
N HIS A 102 2.46 -3.64 9.13
CA HIS A 102 2.13 -3.66 7.70
C HIS A 102 0.66 -3.28 7.47
N VAL A 103 -0.26 -3.92 8.21
CA VAL A 103 -1.70 -3.69 8.09
C VAL A 103 -2.09 -2.29 8.58
N THR A 104 -1.64 -1.87 9.76
CA THR A 104 -2.02 -0.57 10.33
C THR A 104 -1.50 0.60 9.48
N VAL A 105 -0.23 0.55 9.07
CA VAL A 105 0.38 1.57 8.21
C VAL A 105 -0.27 1.57 6.83
N GLY A 106 -0.56 0.39 6.26
CA GLY A 106 -1.23 0.26 4.95
C GLY A 106 -2.64 0.87 4.96
N LEU A 107 -3.43 0.59 5.99
CA LEU A 107 -4.76 1.17 6.16
C LEU A 107 -4.73 2.68 6.38
N ALA A 108 -3.76 3.19 7.15
CA ALA A 108 -3.56 4.63 7.31
C ALA A 108 -3.18 5.31 5.99
N GLY A 109 -2.29 4.71 5.20
CA GLY A 109 -1.94 5.18 3.86
C GLY A 109 -3.16 5.21 2.92
N PHE A 110 -3.98 4.16 2.96
CA PHE A 110 -5.21 4.09 2.16
C PHE A 110 -6.26 5.13 2.58
N ALA A 111 -6.45 5.36 3.89
CA ALA A 111 -7.36 6.39 4.37
C ALA A 111 -6.90 7.80 3.93
N LEU A 112 -5.60 8.09 4.00
CA LEU A 112 -5.05 9.36 3.53
C LEU A 112 -5.12 9.51 2.00
N LEU A 113 -4.99 8.42 1.24
CA LEU A 113 -5.23 8.42 -0.20
C LEU A 113 -6.68 8.84 -0.50
N LEU A 114 -7.67 8.23 0.16
CA LEU A 114 -9.08 8.58 -0.03
C LEU A 114 -9.35 10.04 0.36
N ALA A 115 -8.78 10.50 1.49
CA ALA A 115 -8.89 11.89 1.91
C ALA A 115 -8.30 12.86 0.87
N TRP A 116 -7.13 12.54 0.32
CA TRP A 116 -6.49 13.31 -0.73
C TRP A 116 -7.37 13.40 -1.96
N VAL A 117 -7.86 12.27 -2.49
CA VAL A 117 -8.67 12.26 -3.70
C VAL A 117 -10.04 12.91 -3.51
N SER A 118 -10.62 12.84 -2.31
CA SER A 118 -11.88 13.53 -2.00
C SER A 118 -11.75 15.05 -1.92
N GLY A 119 -10.53 15.56 -1.70
CA GLY A 119 -10.22 16.98 -1.62
C GLY A 119 -9.67 17.59 -2.90
N THR A 120 -9.47 16.78 -3.96
CA THR A 120 -9.04 17.20 -5.30
C THR A 120 -10.21 17.22 -6.26
#